data_AF-K9XNY9-F1
#
_entry.id   AF-K9XNY9-F1
#
_cell.length_a   1.000
_cell.length_b   1.000
_cell.length_c   1.000
_cell.angle_alpha   90.00
_cell.angle_beta   90.00
_cell.angle_gamma   90.00
#
_symmetry.space_group_name_H-M   'P 1'
#
loop_
_entity.id
_entity.type
_entity.pdbx_description
1 polymer ?
#
loop_
_entity_poly.entity_id
_entity_poly.type
_entity_poly.pdbx_seq_one_letter_code
_entity_poly.pdbx_strand_id
1 'polypeptide(L)'
;MTTILSNTRVLQVGDTYFTTNELTSLIVRYQMLPQLVREILIDKAIAPIECSPEEHQQAIQRFYVSNQLTSEPQHKIWLSDRGMTIEHLEALVLRQLKLNKFKQNWAAKVDSYFLKRKAQLDRISFSLLQTQNAELAQELYYRIRDDGQSFEEIVQQYPDIQFQVISRVEIEKHSFIAPILKKYQIHQPCAPILVNNYFTIVRVDQIFPAQLDEAMRQRLIDELFNKWLQEQLANTVIKMKR
;
A
#
# COMPACT_ATOMS: atom_id res chain seq x y z
N MET A 1 -46.46 2.61 1.21
CA MET A 1 -45.56 3.69 0.75
C MET A 1 -44.18 3.20 0.30
N THR A 2 -43.96 1.89 0.09
CA THR A 2 -42.62 1.33 -0.22
C THR A 2 -42.38 1.08 -1.71
N THR A 3 -43.40 1.24 -2.56
CA THR A 3 -43.34 0.88 -3.99
C THR A 3 -42.87 2.02 -4.91
N ILE A 4 -42.78 3.26 -4.41
CA ILE A 4 -42.54 4.43 -5.27
C ILE A 4 -41.04 4.68 -5.55
N LEU A 5 -40.15 4.19 -4.67
CA LEU A 5 -38.70 4.43 -4.81
C LEU A 5 -37.99 3.47 -5.79
N SER A 6 -38.61 2.35 -6.19
CA SER A 6 -37.95 1.32 -7.00
C SER A 6 -37.67 1.72 -8.45
N ASN A 7 -38.44 2.67 -9.00
CA ASN A 7 -38.31 3.14 -10.39
C ASN A 7 -37.70 4.54 -10.52
N THR A 8 -37.20 5.13 -9.42
CA THR A 8 -36.52 6.43 -9.48
C THR A 8 -35.18 6.26 -10.21
N ARG A 9 -34.98 7.04 -11.29
CA ARG A 9 -33.68 7.15 -11.97
C ARG A 9 -32.72 7.87 -11.03
N VAL A 10 -31.67 7.19 -10.59
CA VAL A 10 -30.72 7.68 -9.57
C VAL A 10 -29.31 7.88 -10.08
N LEU A 11 -28.97 7.31 -11.23
CA LEU A 11 -27.64 7.43 -11.85
C LEU A 11 -27.78 7.51 -13.37
N GLN A 12 -26.97 8.36 -14.00
CA GLN A 12 -26.81 8.42 -15.44
C GLN A 12 -25.34 8.16 -15.81
N VAL A 13 -25.10 7.29 -16.78
CA VAL A 13 -23.76 7.05 -17.36
C VAL A 13 -23.88 7.14 -18.87
N GLY A 14 -23.30 8.19 -19.47
CA GLY A 14 -23.57 8.54 -20.86
C GLY A 14 -25.06 8.77 -21.08
N ASP A 15 -25.66 8.07 -22.05
CA ASP A 15 -27.09 8.15 -22.35
C ASP A 15 -27.96 7.14 -21.57
N THR A 16 -27.35 6.34 -20.69
CA THR A 16 -28.05 5.29 -19.95
C THR A 16 -28.42 5.76 -18.55
N TYR A 17 -29.68 5.56 -18.16
CA TYR A 17 -30.17 5.84 -16.81
C TYR A 17 -30.40 4.54 -16.05
N PHE A 18 -30.03 4.54 -14.77
CA PHE A 18 -30.20 3.40 -13.87
C PHE A 18 -31.16 3.76 -12.73
N THR A 19 -32.09 2.86 -12.49
CA THR A 19 -32.98 2.86 -11.31
C THR A 19 -32.24 2.38 -10.07
N THR A 20 -32.85 2.58 -8.89
CA THR A 20 -32.29 2.06 -7.62
C THR A 20 -32.08 0.54 -7.65
N ASN A 21 -33.01 -0.21 -8.25
CA ASN A 21 -32.90 -1.68 -8.38
C ASN A 21 -31.77 -2.10 -9.33
N GLU A 22 -31.57 -1.36 -10.42
CA GLU A 22 -30.47 -1.62 -11.35
C GLU A 22 -29.13 -1.28 -10.70
N LEU A 23 -29.03 -0.16 -10.00
CA LEU A 23 -27.81 0.22 -9.28
C LEU A 23 -27.41 -0.81 -8.21
N THR A 24 -28.37 -1.30 -7.42
CA THR A 24 -28.09 -2.37 -6.43
C THR A 24 -27.61 -3.66 -7.11
N SER A 25 -28.20 -4.01 -8.26
CA SER A 25 -27.77 -5.15 -9.08
C SER A 25 -26.34 -4.97 -9.62
N LEU A 26 -25.96 -3.75 -10.02
CA LEU A 26 -24.60 -3.43 -10.47
C LEU A 26 -23.58 -3.54 -9.33
N ILE A 27 -23.91 -3.04 -8.14
CA ILE A 27 -23.02 -3.12 -6.96
C ILE A 27 -22.68 -4.59 -6.63
N VAL A 28 -23.65 -5.50 -6.75
CA VAL A 28 -23.41 -6.94 -6.59
C VAL A 28 -22.59 -7.50 -7.74
N ARG A 29 -23.02 -7.23 -8.97
CA ARG A 29 -22.39 -7.76 -10.20
C ARG A 29 -20.90 -7.40 -10.28
N TYR A 30 -20.56 -6.17 -9.92
CA TYR A 30 -19.19 -5.66 -9.94
C TYR A 30 -18.44 -5.87 -8.61
N GLN A 31 -19.01 -6.64 -7.68
CA GLN A 31 -18.40 -6.97 -6.39
C GLN A 31 -17.96 -5.72 -5.60
N MET A 32 -18.74 -4.64 -5.69
CA MET A 32 -18.46 -3.38 -4.99
C MET A 32 -18.98 -3.38 -3.56
N LEU A 33 -19.77 -4.39 -3.16
CA LEU A 33 -20.30 -4.51 -1.80
C LEU A 33 -19.23 -4.44 -0.70
N PRO A 34 -18.10 -5.17 -0.77
CA PRO A 34 -17.08 -5.11 0.28
C PRO A 34 -16.49 -3.71 0.45
N GLN A 35 -16.26 -2.99 -0.65
CA GLN A 35 -15.76 -1.61 -0.62
C GLN A 35 -16.79 -0.67 -0.01
N LEU A 36 -18.06 -0.79 -0.39
CA LEU A 36 -19.12 0.03 0.18
C LEU A 36 -19.29 -0.21 1.70
N VAL A 37 -19.30 -1.47 2.13
CA VAL A 37 -19.39 -1.83 3.55
C VAL A 37 -18.18 -1.30 4.32
N ARG A 38 -16.99 -1.37 3.74
CA ARG A 38 -15.77 -0.79 4.32
C ARG A 38 -15.95 0.71 4.61
N GLU A 39 -16.41 1.49 3.63
CA GLU A 39 -16.60 2.93 3.81
C GLU A 39 -17.71 3.23 4.84
N ILE A 40 -18.79 2.45 4.85
CA ILE A 40 -19.87 2.59 5.86
C ILE A 40 -19.35 2.33 7.28
N LEU A 41 -18.51 1.31 7.46
CA LEU A 41 -17.92 1.01 8.77
C LEU A 41 -16.98 2.13 9.24
N ILE A 42 -16.21 2.70 8.32
CA ILE A 42 -15.38 3.87 8.60
C ILE A 42 -16.27 5.05 9.03
N ASP A 43 -17.31 5.37 8.25
CA ASP A 43 -18.20 6.50 8.53
C ASP A 43 -18.87 6.37 9.90
N LYS A 44 -19.32 5.16 10.26
CA LYS A 44 -19.87 4.86 11.59
C LYS A 44 -18.85 5.07 12.71
N ALA A 45 -17.61 4.67 12.48
CA ALA A 45 -16.56 4.76 13.50
C ALA A 45 -16.08 6.20 13.73
N ILE A 46 -16.10 7.03 12.68
CA ILE A 46 -15.69 8.44 12.77
C ILE A 46 -16.84 9.39 13.10
N ALA A 47 -18.10 8.95 13.04
CA ALA A 47 -19.26 9.78 13.34
C ALA A 47 -19.21 10.48 14.73
N PRO A 48 -18.74 9.82 15.82
CA PRO A 48 -18.61 10.45 17.13
C PRO A 48 -17.44 11.45 17.24
N ILE A 49 -16.56 11.54 16.23
CA ILE A 49 -15.41 12.43 16.27
C ILE A 49 -15.85 13.85 15.97
N GLU A 50 -15.58 14.75 16.90
CA GLU A 50 -15.84 16.17 16.79
C GLU A 50 -14.62 16.92 16.22
N CYS A 51 -14.92 17.97 15.45
CA CYS A 51 -13.92 18.90 14.92
C CYS A 51 -14.33 20.31 15.29
N SER A 52 -13.41 21.10 15.82
CA SER A 52 -13.65 22.52 16.07
C SER A 52 -13.73 23.29 14.74
N PRO A 53 -14.37 24.48 14.73
CA PRO A 53 -14.37 25.34 13.55
C PRO A 53 -12.96 25.70 13.06
N GLU A 54 -12.01 25.86 13.99
CA GLU A 54 -10.61 26.14 13.66
C GLU A 54 -9.95 24.95 12.95
N GLU A 55 -10.15 23.73 13.46
CA GLU A 55 -9.62 22.52 12.82
C GLU A 55 -10.20 22.31 11.42
N HIS A 56 -11.48 22.66 11.23
CA HIS A 56 -12.14 22.62 9.93
C HIS A 56 -11.46 23.57 8.93
N GLN A 57 -11.31 24.84 9.30
CA GLN A 57 -10.67 25.84 8.43
C GLN A 57 -9.21 25.47 8.11
N GLN A 58 -8.45 25.02 9.10
CA GLN A 58 -7.08 24.57 8.90
C GLN A 58 -7.00 23.36 7.96
N ALA A 59 -7.94 22.41 8.06
CA ALA A 59 -7.96 21.24 7.19
C ALA A 59 -8.25 21.62 5.73
N ILE A 60 -9.20 22.53 5.48
CA ILE A 60 -9.49 23.05 4.14
C ILE A 60 -8.27 23.78 3.57
N GLN A 61 -7.66 24.66 4.37
CA GLN A 61 -6.48 25.40 3.93
C GLN A 61 -5.32 24.46 3.58
N ARG A 62 -5.06 23.43 4.41
CA ARG A 62 -4.05 22.41 4.13
C ARG A 62 -4.36 21.63 2.87
N PHE A 63 -5.63 21.30 2.63
CA PHE A 63 -6.06 20.64 1.40
C PHE A 63 -5.69 21.48 0.18
N TYR A 64 -6.03 22.76 0.16
CA TYR A 64 -5.70 23.65 -0.95
C TYR A 64 -4.18 23.78 -1.17
N VAL A 65 -3.41 23.99 -0.11
CA VAL A 65 -1.94 24.07 -0.19
C VAL A 65 -1.36 22.76 -0.74
N SER A 66 -1.81 21.61 -0.25
CA SER A 66 -1.31 20.30 -0.71
C SER A 66 -1.66 20.00 -2.18
N ASN A 67 -2.74 20.57 -2.70
CA ASN A 67 -3.16 20.45 -4.10
C ASN A 67 -2.65 21.61 -4.98
N GLN A 68 -1.78 22.47 -4.46
CA GLN A 68 -1.22 23.64 -5.17
C GLN A 68 -2.29 24.62 -5.67
N LEU A 69 -3.41 24.69 -4.94
CA LEU A 69 -4.55 25.54 -5.23
C LEU A 69 -4.42 26.85 -4.46
N THR A 70 -3.72 27.82 -5.05
CA THR A 70 -3.29 29.06 -4.36
C THR A 70 -4.23 30.24 -4.57
N SER A 71 -5.26 30.10 -5.40
CA SER A 71 -6.20 31.18 -5.70
C SER A 71 -7.65 30.70 -5.88
N GLU A 72 -8.61 31.55 -5.52
CA GLU A 72 -10.05 31.33 -5.69
C GLU A 72 -10.46 30.88 -7.11
N PRO A 73 -9.92 31.43 -8.21
CA PRO A 73 -10.22 30.94 -9.55
C PRO A 73 -9.78 29.48 -9.76
N GLN A 74 -8.62 29.08 -9.23
CA GLN A 74 -8.14 27.70 -9.32
C GLN A 74 -9.03 26.75 -8.53
N HIS A 75 -9.56 27.18 -7.37
CA HIS A 75 -10.48 26.38 -6.56
C HIS A 75 -11.75 26.05 -7.36
N LYS A 76 -12.34 27.07 -8.00
CA LYS A 76 -13.55 26.94 -8.83
C LYS A 76 -13.34 26.02 -10.04
N ILE A 77 -12.22 26.16 -10.74
CA ILE A 77 -11.86 25.28 -11.87
C ILE A 77 -11.71 23.84 -11.39
N TRP A 78 -10.95 23.62 -10.31
CA TRP A 78 -10.70 22.29 -9.75
C TRP A 78 -11.98 21.56 -9.32
N LEU A 79 -12.93 22.30 -8.75
CA LEU A 79 -14.26 21.80 -8.38
C LEU A 79 -15.11 21.48 -9.61
N SER A 80 -15.16 22.38 -10.59
CA SER A 80 -15.90 22.21 -11.85
C SER A 80 -15.43 21.00 -12.64
N ASP A 81 -14.10 20.84 -12.79
CA ASP A 81 -13.50 19.72 -13.53
C ASP A 81 -13.84 18.34 -12.92
N ARG A 82 -14.20 18.33 -11.63
CA ARG A 82 -14.58 17.11 -10.89
C ARG A 82 -16.08 17.00 -10.62
N GLY A 83 -16.88 17.94 -11.11
CA GLY A 83 -18.32 17.99 -10.81
C GLY A 83 -18.62 18.06 -9.31
N MET A 84 -17.74 18.67 -8.53
CA MET A 84 -17.82 18.72 -7.07
C MET A 84 -18.29 20.11 -6.61
N THR A 85 -19.15 20.17 -5.60
CA THR A 85 -19.52 21.44 -4.95
C THR A 85 -18.56 21.76 -3.80
N ILE A 86 -18.58 22.99 -3.30
CA ILE A 86 -17.78 23.37 -2.13
C ILE A 86 -18.18 22.52 -0.91
N GLU A 87 -19.47 22.26 -0.70
CA GLU A 87 -19.98 21.46 0.43
C GLU A 87 -19.50 20.01 0.34
N HIS A 88 -19.41 19.44 -0.88
CA HIS A 88 -18.85 18.12 -1.09
C HIS A 88 -17.36 18.06 -0.77
N LEU A 89 -16.60 19.10 -1.15
CA LEU A 89 -15.19 19.21 -0.82
C LEU A 89 -14.99 19.30 0.71
N GLU A 90 -15.72 20.19 1.37
CA GLU A 90 -15.65 20.37 2.82
C GLU A 90 -15.99 19.06 3.55
N ALA A 91 -17.04 18.37 3.12
CA ALA A 91 -17.41 17.06 3.68
C ALA A 91 -16.29 16.02 3.50
N LEU A 92 -15.63 15.99 2.33
CA LEU A 92 -14.51 15.09 2.05
C LEU A 92 -13.30 15.39 2.94
N VAL A 93 -12.94 16.67 3.06
CA VAL A 93 -11.80 17.12 3.88
C VAL A 93 -12.07 16.83 5.36
N LEU A 94 -13.27 17.14 5.85
CA LEU A 94 -13.67 16.85 7.23
C LEU A 94 -13.69 15.36 7.51
N ARG A 95 -14.19 14.55 6.59
CA ARG A 95 -14.17 13.08 6.70
C ARG A 95 -12.73 12.59 6.89
N GLN A 96 -11.80 13.09 6.08
CA GLN A 96 -10.39 12.71 6.19
C GLN A 96 -9.76 13.15 7.53
N LEU A 97 -10.09 14.35 8.01
CA LEU A 97 -9.64 14.84 9.31
C LEU A 97 -10.13 13.94 10.46
N LYS A 98 -11.43 13.62 10.47
CA LYS A 98 -12.02 12.73 11.48
C LYS A 98 -11.42 11.33 11.44
N LEU A 99 -11.18 10.80 10.24
CA LEU A 99 -10.50 9.53 10.06
C LEU A 99 -9.07 9.56 10.63
N ASN A 100 -8.31 10.61 10.36
CA ASN A 100 -6.94 10.76 10.89
C ASN A 100 -6.95 10.85 12.42
N LYS A 101 -7.90 11.58 13.01
CA LYS A 101 -8.12 11.62 14.46
C LYS A 101 -8.46 10.24 15.03
N PHE A 102 -9.42 9.55 14.40
CA PHE A 102 -9.82 8.21 14.82
C PHE A 102 -8.65 7.22 14.79
N LYS A 103 -7.78 7.31 13.77
CA LYS A 103 -6.55 6.51 13.68
C LYS A 103 -5.56 6.74 14.83
N GLN A 104 -5.62 7.88 15.53
CA GLN A 104 -4.75 8.10 16.69
C GLN A 104 -5.08 7.21 17.88
N ASN A 105 -6.23 6.53 17.89
CA ASN A 105 -6.57 5.52 18.90
C ASN A 105 -5.57 4.35 18.95
N TRP A 106 -4.77 4.15 17.90
CA TRP A 106 -3.71 3.13 17.85
C TRP A 106 -2.31 3.65 18.17
N ALA A 107 -2.13 4.97 18.32
CA ALA A 107 -0.80 5.58 18.51
C ALA A 107 -0.05 4.98 19.71
N ALA A 108 -0.73 4.77 20.84
CA ALA A 108 -0.15 4.17 22.04
C ALA A 108 0.32 2.70 21.86
N LYS A 109 -0.16 1.99 20.83
CA LYS A 109 0.23 0.61 20.54
C LYS A 109 1.43 0.53 19.60
N VAL A 110 1.80 1.62 18.94
CA VAL A 110 2.80 1.65 17.85
C VAL A 110 4.16 1.15 18.31
N ASP A 111 4.67 1.61 19.46
CA ASP A 111 6.00 1.21 19.94
C ASP A 111 6.08 -0.30 20.17
N SER A 112 5.10 -0.88 20.87
CA SER A 112 5.03 -2.33 21.09
C SER A 112 4.84 -3.12 19.80
N TYR A 113 4.08 -2.58 18.84
CA TYR A 113 3.84 -3.20 17.55
C TYR A 113 5.08 -3.15 16.65
N PHE A 114 5.83 -2.03 16.67
CA PHE A 114 7.09 -1.87 15.99
C PHE A 114 8.11 -2.90 16.47
N LEU A 115 8.28 -3.08 17.79
CA LEU A 115 9.22 -4.07 18.33
C LEU A 115 8.90 -5.49 17.84
N LYS A 116 7.62 -5.87 17.79
CA LYS A 116 7.18 -7.18 17.26
C LYS A 116 7.43 -7.33 15.76
N ARG A 117 7.36 -6.23 15.02
CA ARG A 117 7.47 -6.20 13.54
C ARG A 117 8.86 -5.86 13.05
N LYS A 118 9.78 -5.40 13.90
CA LYS A 118 11.04 -4.78 13.49
C LYS A 118 11.83 -5.66 12.52
N ALA A 119 11.97 -6.95 12.80
CA ALA A 119 12.67 -7.89 11.92
C ALA A 119 12.07 -8.00 10.51
N GLN A 120 10.78 -7.70 10.34
CA GLN A 120 10.08 -7.71 9.05
C GLN A 120 10.09 -6.32 8.39
N LEU A 121 10.44 -5.27 9.13
CA LEU A 121 10.51 -3.88 8.66
C LEU A 121 11.93 -3.47 8.27
N ASP A 122 12.94 -4.20 8.74
CA ASP A 122 14.32 -4.02 8.32
C ASP A 122 14.40 -4.15 6.80
N ARG A 123 15.12 -3.22 6.16
CA ARG A 123 15.30 -3.18 4.72
C ARG A 123 16.66 -3.76 4.38
N ILE A 124 16.80 -4.28 3.18
CA ILE A 124 18.05 -4.87 2.72
C ILE A 124 18.41 -4.34 1.33
N SER A 125 19.71 -4.37 1.04
CA SER A 125 20.23 -4.34 -0.32
C SER A 125 20.87 -5.68 -0.63
N PHE A 126 20.61 -6.20 -1.82
CA PHE A 126 21.17 -7.46 -2.28
C PHE A 126 21.40 -7.44 -3.78
N SER A 127 22.32 -8.29 -4.19
CA SER A 127 22.77 -8.45 -5.57
C SER A 127 22.30 -9.79 -6.11
N LEU A 128 21.89 -9.79 -7.38
CA LEU A 128 21.53 -10.97 -8.16
C LEU A 128 22.49 -11.08 -9.34
N LEU A 129 23.08 -12.26 -9.51
CA LEU A 129 23.87 -12.62 -10.68
C LEU A 129 23.22 -13.82 -11.35
N GLN A 130 22.85 -13.67 -12.62
CA GLN A 130 21.94 -14.59 -13.29
C GLN A 130 22.48 -15.03 -14.66
N THR A 131 22.35 -16.33 -14.93
CA THR A 131 22.68 -16.94 -16.23
C THR A 131 21.74 -18.11 -16.51
N GLN A 132 21.52 -18.44 -17.78
CA GLN A 132 20.77 -19.64 -18.17
C GLN A 132 21.63 -20.91 -18.14
N ASN A 133 22.96 -20.77 -18.03
CA ASN A 133 23.89 -21.89 -17.99
C ASN A 133 24.18 -22.34 -16.54
N ALA A 134 23.74 -23.56 -16.20
CA ALA A 134 23.89 -24.15 -14.87
C ALA A 134 25.36 -24.34 -14.46
N GLU A 135 26.18 -24.84 -15.38
CA GLU A 135 27.60 -25.14 -15.13
C GLU A 135 28.38 -23.86 -14.87
N LEU A 136 28.11 -22.84 -15.70
CA LEU A 136 28.69 -21.51 -15.52
C LEU A 136 28.27 -20.90 -14.17
N ALA A 137 26.98 -20.98 -13.80
CA ALA A 137 26.54 -20.47 -12.50
C ALA A 137 27.26 -21.15 -11.33
N GLN A 138 27.49 -22.46 -11.43
CA GLN A 138 28.19 -23.23 -10.40
C GLN A 138 29.68 -22.85 -10.31
N GLU A 139 30.34 -22.67 -11.45
CA GLU A 139 31.72 -22.18 -11.52
C GLU A 139 31.85 -20.79 -10.88
N LEU A 140 30.99 -19.85 -11.29
CA LEU A 140 31.02 -18.49 -10.78
C LEU A 140 30.75 -18.43 -9.28
N TYR A 141 29.85 -19.27 -8.76
CA TYR A 141 29.64 -19.38 -7.32
C TYR A 141 30.92 -19.76 -6.58
N TYR A 142 31.71 -20.71 -7.08
CA TYR A 142 32.99 -21.07 -6.47
C TYR A 142 34.01 -19.94 -6.55
N ARG A 143 34.12 -19.25 -7.70
CA ARG A 143 35.01 -18.10 -7.84
C ARG A 143 34.66 -16.96 -6.88
N ILE A 144 33.37 -16.67 -6.71
CA ILE A 144 32.91 -15.63 -5.76
C ILE A 144 33.22 -16.06 -4.32
N ARG A 145 32.89 -17.31 -3.96
CA ARG A 145 32.95 -17.79 -2.58
C ARG A 145 34.38 -18.07 -2.12
N ASP A 146 35.18 -18.71 -2.97
CA ASP A 146 36.49 -19.27 -2.62
C ASP A 146 37.63 -18.34 -3.06
N ASP A 147 37.53 -17.74 -4.26
CA ASP A 147 38.57 -16.85 -4.82
C ASP A 147 38.32 -15.36 -4.50
N GLY A 148 37.14 -15.03 -3.95
CA GLY A 148 36.76 -13.66 -3.58
C GLY A 148 36.45 -12.74 -4.76
N GLN A 149 36.20 -13.29 -5.95
CA GLN A 149 35.87 -12.50 -7.14
C GLN A 149 34.55 -11.73 -6.95
N SER A 150 34.54 -10.44 -7.31
CA SER A 150 33.35 -9.59 -7.21
C SER A 150 32.34 -9.85 -8.35
N PHE A 151 31.09 -9.44 -8.14
CA PHE A 151 30.04 -9.60 -9.17
C PHE A 151 30.36 -8.68 -10.36
N GLU A 152 30.88 -7.49 -10.07
CA GLU A 152 31.28 -6.48 -11.04
C GLU A 152 32.39 -6.99 -11.98
N GLU A 153 33.40 -7.66 -11.44
CA GLU A 153 34.47 -8.30 -12.23
C GLU A 153 33.92 -9.43 -13.12
N ILE A 154 32.97 -10.22 -12.62
CA ILE A 154 32.34 -11.30 -13.39
C ILE A 154 31.57 -10.72 -14.58
N VAL A 155 30.76 -9.67 -14.38
CA VAL A 155 29.98 -9.05 -15.46
C VAL A 155 30.88 -8.45 -16.54
N GLN A 156 32.05 -7.93 -16.16
CA GLN A 156 33.05 -7.46 -17.12
C GLN A 156 33.64 -8.60 -17.96
N GLN A 157 33.80 -9.79 -17.39
CA GLN A 157 34.36 -10.96 -18.08
C GLN A 157 33.31 -11.71 -18.91
N TYR A 158 32.04 -11.65 -18.52
CA TYR A 158 30.96 -12.43 -19.11
C TYR A 158 29.76 -11.51 -19.47
N PRO A 159 29.72 -10.97 -20.70
CA PRO A 159 28.68 -10.02 -21.13
C PRO A 159 27.25 -10.59 -21.11
N ASP A 160 27.11 -11.91 -21.23
CA ASP A 160 25.80 -12.59 -21.25
C ASP A 160 25.21 -12.81 -19.85
N ILE A 161 25.94 -12.43 -18.79
CA ILE A 161 25.48 -12.53 -17.41
C ILE A 161 24.68 -11.29 -17.04
N GLN A 162 23.50 -11.51 -16.48
CA GLN A 162 22.67 -10.45 -15.94
C GLN A 162 23.06 -10.17 -14.50
N PHE A 163 23.23 -8.88 -14.18
CA PHE A 163 23.52 -8.41 -12.84
C PHE A 163 22.54 -7.33 -12.44
N GLN A 164 21.92 -7.51 -11.28
CA GLN A 164 20.96 -6.55 -10.74
C GLN A 164 21.24 -6.31 -9.25
N VAL A 165 21.26 -5.04 -8.87
CA VAL A 165 21.26 -4.62 -7.47
C VAL A 165 19.87 -4.14 -7.10
N ILE A 166 19.31 -4.71 -6.04
CA ILE A 166 18.03 -4.30 -5.46
C ILE A 166 18.33 -3.68 -4.10
N SER A 167 17.88 -2.44 -3.88
CA SER A 167 18.32 -1.63 -2.75
C SER A 167 17.17 -1.16 -1.87
N ARG A 168 17.39 -1.20 -0.55
CA ARG A 168 16.49 -0.71 0.50
C ARG A 168 15.05 -1.23 0.39
N VAL A 169 14.90 -2.53 0.16
CA VAL A 169 13.59 -3.21 0.10
C VAL A 169 13.33 -4.03 1.35
N GLU A 170 12.07 -4.14 1.75
CA GLU A 170 11.63 -5.07 2.80
C GLU A 170 11.63 -6.50 2.26
N ILE A 171 12.17 -7.43 3.05
CA ILE A 171 12.36 -8.84 2.63
C ILE A 171 11.04 -9.47 2.16
N GLU A 172 9.93 -9.20 2.86
CA GLU A 172 8.61 -9.77 2.55
C GLU A 172 8.07 -9.35 1.17
N LYS A 173 8.59 -8.27 0.58
CA LYS A 173 8.21 -7.85 -0.78
C LYS A 173 8.83 -8.72 -1.88
N HIS A 174 9.82 -9.54 -1.53
CA HIS A 174 10.52 -10.45 -2.44
C HIS A 174 10.34 -11.91 -2.01
N SER A 175 9.10 -12.37 -1.97
CA SER A 175 8.69 -13.68 -1.43
C SER A 175 9.49 -14.87 -1.98
N PHE A 176 9.90 -14.84 -3.25
CA PHE A 176 10.63 -15.93 -3.91
C PHE A 176 12.06 -16.14 -3.37
N ILE A 177 12.74 -15.08 -2.93
CA ILE A 177 14.12 -15.12 -2.38
C ILE A 177 14.17 -14.78 -0.89
N ALA A 178 13.06 -14.39 -0.28
CA ALA A 178 12.96 -14.08 1.15
C ALA A 178 13.59 -15.15 2.07
N PRO A 179 13.41 -16.48 1.84
CA PRO A 179 14.07 -17.50 2.66
C PRO A 179 15.60 -17.43 2.60
N ILE A 180 16.17 -17.08 1.44
CA ILE A 180 17.62 -16.97 1.22
C ILE A 180 18.14 -15.72 1.92
N LEU A 181 17.46 -14.60 1.73
CA LEU A 181 17.81 -13.32 2.33
C LEU A 181 17.80 -13.37 3.88
N LYS A 182 16.95 -14.21 4.47
CA LYS A 182 16.90 -14.44 5.93
C LYS A 182 17.96 -15.41 6.45
N LYS A 183 18.48 -16.29 5.59
CA LYS A 183 19.39 -17.38 5.97
C LYS A 183 20.86 -17.00 5.84
N TYR A 184 21.23 -16.29 4.78
CA TYR A 184 22.62 -16.02 4.43
C TYR A 184 23.14 -14.75 5.10
N GLN A 185 24.43 -14.77 5.46
CA GLN A 185 25.09 -13.63 6.07
C GLN A 185 25.40 -12.54 5.02
N ILE A 186 25.67 -11.33 5.50
CA ILE A 186 26.11 -10.23 4.63
C ILE A 186 27.39 -10.64 3.90
N HIS A 187 27.46 -10.33 2.61
CA HIS A 187 28.51 -10.67 1.65
C HIS A 187 28.71 -12.16 1.36
N GLN A 188 27.91 -13.05 1.96
CA GLN A 188 27.95 -14.48 1.65
C GLN A 188 27.06 -14.79 0.44
N PRO A 189 27.61 -15.29 -0.69
CA PRO A 189 26.79 -15.72 -1.81
C PRO A 189 26.03 -17.02 -1.47
N CYS A 190 24.80 -17.14 -1.95
CA CYS A 190 24.09 -18.42 -1.93
C CYS A 190 24.55 -19.31 -3.10
N ALA A 191 24.42 -20.63 -2.94
CA ALA A 191 24.56 -21.54 -4.08
C ALA A 191 23.53 -21.19 -5.16
N PRO A 192 23.82 -21.44 -6.46
CA PRO A 192 22.90 -21.10 -7.54
C PRO A 192 21.53 -21.74 -7.35
N ILE A 193 20.47 -20.93 -7.49
CA ILE A 193 19.08 -21.36 -7.43
C ILE A 193 18.35 -21.04 -8.73
N LEU A 194 17.40 -21.89 -9.12
CA LEU A 194 16.60 -21.63 -10.31
C LEU A 194 15.47 -20.65 -9.99
N VAL A 195 15.46 -19.49 -10.68
CA VAL A 195 14.42 -18.46 -10.59
C VAL A 195 14.05 -18.02 -11.99
N ASN A 196 12.78 -18.18 -12.38
CA ASN A 196 12.26 -17.73 -13.68
C ASN A 196 13.14 -18.13 -14.88
N ASN A 197 13.59 -19.39 -14.92
CA ASN A 197 14.48 -19.96 -15.93
C ASN A 197 15.95 -19.47 -15.92
N TYR A 198 16.38 -18.77 -14.87
CA TYR A 198 17.78 -18.40 -14.66
C TYR A 198 18.35 -19.04 -13.40
N PHE A 199 19.57 -19.56 -13.51
CA PHE A 199 20.39 -19.90 -12.35
C PHE A 199 20.91 -18.59 -11.75
N THR A 200 20.51 -18.35 -10.50
CA THR A 200 20.66 -17.07 -9.81
C THR A 200 21.51 -17.27 -8.56
N ILE A 201 22.59 -16.51 -8.46
CA ILE A 201 23.38 -16.33 -7.24
C ILE A 201 22.89 -15.06 -6.55
N VAL A 202 22.50 -15.18 -5.29
CA VAL A 202 22.03 -14.07 -4.46
C VAL A 202 23.09 -13.76 -3.41
N ARG A 203 23.37 -12.48 -3.18
CA ARG A 203 24.23 -12.02 -2.09
C ARG A 203 23.59 -10.84 -1.36
N VAL A 204 23.48 -10.93 -0.03
CA VAL A 204 23.06 -9.78 0.78
C VAL A 204 24.23 -8.81 0.88
N ASP A 205 24.04 -7.56 0.46
CA ASP A 205 25.11 -6.55 0.46
C ASP A 205 25.04 -5.66 1.71
N GLN A 206 23.83 -5.31 2.15
CA GLN A 206 23.66 -4.45 3.32
C GLN A 206 22.30 -4.67 3.99
N ILE A 207 22.25 -4.49 5.31
CA ILE A 207 21.01 -4.47 6.11
C ILE A 207 20.83 -3.06 6.68
N PHE A 208 19.63 -2.51 6.54
CA PHE A 208 19.21 -1.22 7.07
C PHE A 208 18.15 -1.47 8.15
N PRO A 209 18.53 -1.36 9.44
CA PRO A 209 17.58 -1.47 10.53
C PRO A 209 16.44 -0.46 10.37
N ALA A 210 15.20 -0.93 10.52
CA ALA A 210 14.05 -0.05 10.60
C ALA A 210 14.20 0.91 11.77
N GLN A 211 13.82 2.16 11.55
CA GLN A 211 13.76 3.18 12.58
C GLN A 211 12.31 3.59 12.79
N LEU A 212 11.93 3.85 14.03
CA LEU A 212 10.60 4.32 14.39
C LEU A 212 10.53 5.84 14.27
N ASP A 213 10.79 6.34 13.06
CA ASP A 213 10.58 7.74 12.69
C ASP A 213 9.09 8.04 12.49
N GLU A 214 8.75 9.30 12.24
CA GLU A 214 7.36 9.74 12.11
C GLU A 214 6.63 9.05 10.95
N ALA A 215 7.33 8.82 9.83
CA ALA A 215 6.77 8.13 8.68
C ALA A 215 6.46 6.65 9.00
N MET A 216 7.37 5.96 9.71
CA MET A 216 7.15 4.60 10.18
C MET A 216 6.03 4.55 11.22
N ARG A 217 5.95 5.51 12.14
CA ARG A 217 4.84 5.61 13.11
C ARG A 217 3.50 5.71 12.40
N GLN A 218 3.36 6.64 11.45
CA GLN A 218 2.14 6.82 10.70
C GLN A 218 1.76 5.56 9.90
N ARG A 219 2.73 4.92 9.24
CA ARG A 219 2.51 3.63 8.56
C ARG A 219 1.98 2.56 9.52
N LEU A 220 2.57 2.42 10.70
CA LEU A 220 2.15 1.39 11.66
C LEU A 220 0.78 1.68 12.28
N ILE A 221 0.44 2.95 12.48
CA ILE A 221 -0.93 3.37 12.81
C ILE A 221 -1.90 2.90 11.71
N ASP A 222 -1.56 3.14 10.45
CA ASP A 222 -2.38 2.71 9.32
C ASP A 222 -2.49 1.18 9.22
N GLU A 223 -1.41 0.44 9.47
CA GLU A 223 -1.45 -1.03 9.53
C GLU A 223 -2.38 -1.53 10.66
N LEU A 224 -2.31 -0.95 11.85
CA LEU A 224 -3.13 -1.31 13.00
C LEU A 224 -4.61 -0.97 12.77
N PHE A 225 -4.89 0.21 12.23
CA PHE A 225 -6.23 0.60 11.81
C PHE A 225 -6.79 -0.35 10.76
N ASN A 226 -6.01 -0.70 9.73
CA ASN A 226 -6.45 -1.63 8.70
C ASN A 226 -6.73 -3.02 9.26
N LYS A 227 -5.92 -3.50 10.23
CA LYS A 227 -6.20 -4.76 10.93
C LYS A 227 -7.54 -4.73 11.65
N TRP A 228 -7.79 -3.67 12.43
CA TRP A 228 -9.10 -3.46 13.07
C TRP A 228 -10.24 -3.43 12.06
N LEU A 229 -10.06 -2.73 10.93
CA LEU A 229 -11.09 -2.63 9.90
C LEU A 229 -11.40 -3.99 9.25
N GLN A 230 -10.38 -4.82 9.04
CA GLN A 230 -10.58 -6.20 8.57
C GLN A 230 -11.35 -7.05 9.59
N GLU A 231 -11.07 -6.89 10.89
CA GLU A 231 -11.85 -7.55 11.94
C GLU A 231 -13.31 -7.08 11.96
N GLN A 232 -13.57 -5.78 11.77
CA GLN A 232 -14.94 -5.26 11.66
C GLN A 232 -15.67 -5.84 10.44
N LEU A 233 -15.00 -5.91 9.29
CA LEU A 233 -15.56 -6.47 8.07
C LEU A 233 -15.90 -7.95 8.23
N ALA A 234 -15.00 -8.75 8.82
CA ALA A 234 -15.22 -10.18 9.05
C ALA A 234 -16.41 -10.46 9.98
N ASN A 235 -16.65 -9.59 10.96
CA ASN A 235 -17.74 -9.73 11.92
C ASN A 235 -19.07 -9.08 11.47
N THR A 236 -19.08 -8.36 10.35
CA THR A 236 -20.28 -7.67 9.87
C THR A 236 -21.15 -8.61 9.03
N VAL A 237 -22.38 -8.86 9.49
CA VAL A 237 -23.37 -9.60 8.70
C VAL A 237 -23.94 -8.68 7.62
N ILE A 238 -23.58 -8.95 6.36
CA ILE A 238 -24.09 -8.21 5.20
C ILE A 238 -25.40 -8.84 4.74
N LYS A 239 -26.51 -8.10 4.85
CA LYS A 239 -27.82 -8.49 4.31
C LYS A 239 -28.28 -7.45 3.30
N MET A 240 -28.49 -7.87 2.06
CA MET A 240 -29.25 -7.08 1.10
C MET A 240 -30.71 -7.54 1.15
N LYS A 241 -31.62 -6.62 1.50
CA LYS A 241 -33.05 -6.89 1.32
C LYS A 241 -33.33 -6.86 -0.19
N ARG A 242 -33.87 -7.95 -0.71
CA ARG A 242 -34.47 -8.02 -2.05
C ARG A 242 -35.80 -7.27 -2.04
#